data_AF-F0Y742-F1
#
_entry.id   AF-F0Y742-F1
#
_cell.length_a   1.000
_cell.length_b   1.000
_cell.length_c   1.000
_cell.angle_alpha   90.00
_cell.angle_beta   90.00
_cell.angle_gamma   90.00
#
_symmetry.space_group_name_H-M   'P 1'
#
loop_
_entity.id
_entity.type
_entity.pdbx_description
1 polymer ?
#
loop_
_entity_poly.entity_id
_entity_poly.type
_entity_poly.pdbx_seq_one_letter_code
_entity_poly.pdbx_strand_id
1 'polypeptide(L)'
;VVREVVDATDTIDVHTHLFPPSHGDLCAYGIDALLTYHYLVSEFFMVAPMDLTHARFFAKSKRAQADLVWDGLFVRRTPLSEACVGVLTTLAAFPELRPALDPPLTAASLVPIRAFFDAADPAEHATRVLAMAGVKYVVCTNVPFDAREAPRDAAETSQFRTALRVDALLKGDWATIAASLAQRGLPETLAGARTFLKAWAKRYGAVYLMASSPADFAYPRDEPKQPGWPSATALVDDVLVPVARELRLPLALKLGARRGMNPDLDPCGGGDGVVVADGGPLVDLCSRNPDVKFLATFLSRVNQHEAAVMSQKFRNLHVYGCWWYCNNPSIIGEITRMRLELLGTAFTAQHSDCRVLEQLIYKWAHSRRVVADALADQYEHLVRTGFTLSRAAVERDVEALLGGAYEAFLAK
;
A
#
# COMPACT_ATOMS: atom_id res chain seq x y z
N VAL A 1 -23.85 10.78 -13.23
CA VAL A 1 -23.64 11.38 -11.89
C VAL A 1 -22.59 10.62 -11.10
N VAL A 2 -22.83 9.41 -10.57
CA VAL A 2 -21.84 8.73 -9.69
C VAL A 2 -20.46 8.56 -10.35
N ARG A 3 -20.38 7.96 -11.54
CA ARG A 3 -19.11 7.79 -12.27
C ARG A 3 -18.38 9.11 -12.50
N GLU A 4 -19.10 10.11 -13.00
CA GLU A 4 -18.57 11.47 -13.23
C GLU A 4 -18.01 12.11 -11.95
N VAL A 5 -18.74 12.01 -10.83
CA VAL A 5 -18.29 12.54 -9.53
C VAL A 5 -17.07 11.77 -9.03
N VAL A 6 -17.07 10.44 -9.12
CA VAL A 6 -15.93 9.60 -8.76
C VAL A 6 -14.71 9.95 -9.61
N ASP A 7 -14.86 10.14 -10.91
CA ASP A 7 -13.72 10.48 -11.79
C ASP A 7 -13.17 11.88 -11.51
N ALA A 8 -14.03 12.85 -11.14
CA ALA A 8 -13.64 14.23 -10.88
C ALA A 8 -13.10 14.48 -9.45
N THR A 9 -13.32 13.55 -8.51
CA THR A 9 -12.93 13.76 -7.11
C THR A 9 -11.46 13.42 -6.89
N ASP A 10 -10.67 14.36 -6.37
CA ASP A 10 -9.29 14.08 -5.95
C ASP A 10 -9.26 13.03 -4.83
N THR A 11 -8.33 12.07 -4.95
CA THR A 11 -8.16 11.00 -3.96
C THR A 11 -6.94 11.24 -3.08
N ILE A 12 -7.00 10.69 -1.87
CA ILE A 12 -5.87 10.60 -0.95
C ILE A 12 -5.39 9.16 -0.96
N ASP A 13 -4.16 8.95 -1.42
CA ASP A 13 -3.55 7.64 -1.37
C ASP A 13 -2.91 7.38 -0.02
N VAL A 14 -3.71 6.85 0.88
CA VAL A 14 -3.37 6.70 2.30
C VAL A 14 -2.19 5.74 2.55
N HIS A 15 -1.72 5.00 1.54
CA HIS A 15 -0.58 4.11 1.69
C HIS A 15 0.10 3.73 0.36
N THR A 16 1.40 4.01 0.27
CA THR A 16 2.28 3.66 -0.86
C THR A 16 3.69 3.27 -0.38
N HIS A 17 4.47 2.70 -1.30
CA HIS A 17 5.92 2.49 -1.19
C HIS A 17 6.69 3.44 -2.11
N LEU A 18 6.07 4.55 -2.52
CA LEU A 18 6.70 5.58 -3.34
C LEU A 18 7.60 6.47 -2.48
N PHE A 19 8.55 7.12 -3.14
CA PHE A 19 9.37 8.18 -2.57
C PHE A 19 9.34 9.38 -3.53
N PRO A 20 9.52 10.62 -3.03
CA PRO A 20 9.59 11.78 -3.90
C PRO A 20 10.84 11.69 -4.80
N PRO A 21 10.83 12.30 -6.00
CA PRO A 21 11.96 12.25 -6.94
C PRO A 21 13.31 12.71 -6.36
N SER A 22 13.29 13.60 -5.36
CA SER A 22 14.48 14.03 -4.61
C SER A 22 15.21 12.88 -3.89
N HIS A 23 14.55 11.73 -3.71
CA HIS A 23 15.14 10.53 -3.12
C HIS A 23 15.88 9.65 -4.15
N GLY A 24 16.07 10.11 -5.39
CA GLY A 24 16.88 9.44 -6.41
C GLY A 24 16.47 7.98 -6.60
N ASP A 25 17.40 7.04 -6.45
CA ASP A 25 17.20 5.60 -6.66
C ASP A 25 16.09 4.94 -5.82
N LEU A 26 15.60 5.59 -4.75
CA LEU A 26 14.43 5.09 -4.01
C LEU A 26 13.10 5.38 -4.73
N CYS A 27 13.07 6.39 -5.60
CA CYS A 27 11.91 6.70 -6.44
C CYS A 27 11.96 5.83 -7.71
N ALA A 28 11.36 4.65 -7.66
CA ALA A 28 11.23 3.80 -8.84
C ALA A 28 10.16 4.35 -9.80
N TYR A 29 10.52 4.53 -11.07
CA TYR A 29 9.61 4.97 -12.14
C TYR A 29 10.05 4.38 -13.50
N GLY A 30 9.18 4.47 -14.49
CA GLY A 30 9.43 4.05 -15.86
C GLY A 30 9.12 2.59 -16.17
N ILE A 31 9.16 2.25 -17.47
CA ILE A 31 8.67 0.96 -17.99
C ILE A 31 9.43 -0.26 -17.44
N ASP A 32 10.75 -0.18 -17.30
CA ASP A 32 11.53 -1.32 -16.79
C ASP A 32 11.22 -1.58 -15.31
N ALA A 33 10.94 -0.52 -14.53
CA ALA A 33 10.48 -0.66 -13.15
C ALA A 33 9.06 -1.26 -13.10
N LEU A 34 8.15 -0.80 -13.96
CA LEU A 34 6.80 -1.38 -14.08
C LEU A 34 6.86 -2.87 -14.40
N LEU A 35 7.65 -3.28 -15.40
CA LEU A 35 7.76 -4.68 -15.84
C LEU A 35 8.50 -5.57 -14.84
N THR A 36 9.40 -5.01 -14.03
CA THR A 36 10.11 -5.77 -12.98
C THR A 36 9.45 -5.65 -11.61
N TYR A 37 8.22 -5.14 -11.56
CA TYR A 37 7.37 -5.18 -10.38
C TYR A 37 7.07 -6.64 -10.00
N HIS A 38 7.11 -6.95 -8.71
CA HIS A 38 7.05 -8.32 -8.21
C HIS A 38 5.81 -9.13 -8.61
N TYR A 39 4.68 -8.49 -8.91
CA TYR A 39 3.51 -9.23 -9.42
C TYR A 39 3.82 -9.82 -10.79
N LEU A 40 4.37 -9.02 -11.71
CA LEU A 40 4.72 -9.46 -13.06
C LEU A 40 5.90 -10.43 -13.06
N VAL A 41 6.87 -10.24 -12.17
CA VAL A 41 7.95 -11.22 -12.01
C VAL A 41 7.39 -12.58 -11.58
N SER A 42 6.49 -12.59 -10.60
CA SER A 42 5.84 -13.85 -10.13
C SER A 42 5.01 -14.50 -11.24
N GLU A 43 4.22 -13.72 -11.98
CA GLU A 43 3.44 -14.20 -13.13
C GLU A 43 4.33 -14.72 -14.26
N PHE A 44 5.45 -14.06 -14.54
CA PHE A 44 6.41 -14.51 -15.54
C PHE A 44 6.98 -15.88 -15.19
N PHE A 45 7.32 -16.13 -13.91
CA PHE A 45 7.85 -17.42 -13.49
C PHE A 45 6.85 -18.58 -13.59
N MET A 46 5.54 -18.32 -13.65
CA MET A 46 4.54 -19.36 -13.95
C MET A 46 4.69 -19.93 -15.37
N VAL A 47 5.32 -19.16 -16.25
CA VAL A 47 5.37 -19.44 -17.69
C VAL A 47 6.78 -19.42 -18.28
N ALA A 48 7.78 -19.11 -17.45
CA ALA A 48 9.17 -19.12 -17.79
C ALA A 48 9.65 -20.56 -18.08
N PRO A 49 10.65 -20.74 -18.96
CA PRO A 49 11.34 -22.02 -19.11
C PRO A 49 11.92 -22.50 -17.77
N MET A 50 11.80 -23.80 -17.48
CA MET A 50 12.25 -24.39 -16.21
C MET A 50 13.76 -24.24 -15.95
N ASP A 51 14.58 -24.05 -17.01
CA ASP A 51 16.03 -23.84 -16.91
C ASP A 51 16.40 -22.37 -16.57
N LEU A 52 15.46 -21.44 -16.66
CA LEU A 52 15.61 -20.07 -16.17
C LEU A 52 15.24 -20.02 -14.68
N THR A 53 16.22 -20.29 -13.82
CA THR A 53 16.04 -20.20 -12.37
C THR A 53 15.89 -18.75 -11.89
N HIS A 54 15.31 -18.54 -10.71
CA HIS A 54 15.22 -17.23 -10.05
C HIS A 54 16.59 -16.54 -9.96
N ALA A 55 17.62 -17.27 -9.51
CA ALA A 55 18.98 -16.74 -9.42
C ALA A 55 19.52 -16.26 -10.78
N ARG A 56 19.29 -17.03 -11.86
CA ARG A 56 19.70 -16.64 -13.22
C ARG A 56 18.95 -15.43 -13.74
N PHE A 57 17.68 -15.26 -13.38
CA PHE A 57 16.90 -14.08 -13.71
C PHE A 57 17.40 -12.84 -12.95
N PHE A 58 17.56 -12.94 -11.63
CA PHE A 58 17.97 -11.80 -10.80
C PHE A 58 19.44 -11.39 -11.01
N ALA A 59 20.28 -12.27 -11.56
CA ALA A 59 21.62 -11.91 -12.03
C ALA A 59 21.63 -11.01 -13.29
N LYS A 60 20.49 -10.88 -13.99
CA LYS A 60 20.37 -10.00 -15.18
C LYS A 60 20.15 -8.56 -14.77
N SER A 61 20.50 -7.63 -15.66
CA SER A 61 20.12 -6.21 -15.50
C SER A 61 18.60 -6.05 -15.49
N LYS A 62 18.11 -4.95 -14.89
CA LYS A 62 16.67 -4.65 -14.86
C LYS A 62 16.05 -4.59 -16.26
N ARG A 63 16.76 -4.02 -17.23
CA ARG A 63 16.33 -3.97 -18.63
C ARG A 63 16.14 -5.37 -19.23
N ALA A 64 17.10 -6.27 -19.00
CA ALA A 64 17.02 -7.65 -19.47
C ALA A 64 15.95 -8.48 -18.73
N GLN A 65 15.70 -8.21 -17.45
CA GLN A 65 14.55 -8.77 -16.72
C GLN A 65 13.23 -8.29 -17.35
N ALA A 66 13.11 -6.99 -17.62
CA ALA A 66 11.93 -6.40 -18.24
C ALA A 66 11.67 -6.96 -19.65
N ASP A 67 12.72 -7.17 -20.46
CA ASP A 67 12.60 -7.80 -21.78
C ASP A 67 11.98 -9.20 -21.69
N LEU A 68 12.42 -10.01 -20.72
CA LEU A 68 11.89 -11.36 -20.49
C LEU A 68 10.43 -11.34 -20.04
N VAL A 69 10.08 -10.43 -19.12
CA VAL A 69 8.70 -10.27 -18.66
C VAL A 69 7.80 -9.80 -19.81
N TRP A 70 8.22 -8.81 -20.60
CA TRP A 70 7.47 -8.31 -21.75
C TRP A 70 7.23 -9.41 -22.78
N ASP A 71 8.28 -10.12 -23.19
CA ASP A 71 8.16 -11.24 -24.13
C ASP A 71 7.22 -12.33 -23.60
N GLY A 72 7.40 -12.72 -22.33
CA GLY A 72 6.63 -13.80 -21.71
C GLY A 72 5.16 -13.48 -21.48
N LEU A 73 4.82 -12.24 -21.08
CA LEU A 73 3.46 -11.90 -20.63
C LEU A 73 2.66 -11.03 -21.61
N PHE A 74 3.32 -10.30 -22.51
CA PHE A 74 2.67 -9.33 -23.42
C PHE A 74 2.78 -9.70 -24.89
N VAL A 75 3.88 -10.34 -25.32
CA VAL A 75 4.11 -10.73 -26.72
C VAL A 75 3.60 -12.15 -26.98
N ARG A 76 4.09 -13.13 -26.22
CA ARG A 76 3.74 -14.55 -26.42
C ARG A 76 2.37 -14.92 -25.88
N ARG A 77 1.74 -14.02 -25.12
CA ARG A 77 0.47 -14.24 -24.42
C ARG A 77 -0.35 -12.97 -24.47
N THR A 78 -1.67 -13.13 -24.45
CA THR A 78 -2.58 -12.01 -24.25
C THR A 78 -2.45 -11.52 -22.79
N PRO A 79 -2.16 -10.23 -22.55
CA PRO A 79 -1.91 -9.67 -21.21
C PRO A 79 -3.22 -9.49 -20.41
N LEU A 80 -3.82 -10.59 -19.96
CA LEU A 80 -5.14 -10.61 -19.29
C LEU A 80 -5.09 -10.32 -17.78
N SER A 81 -3.96 -10.56 -17.12
CA SER A 81 -3.87 -10.36 -15.67
C SER A 81 -4.02 -8.88 -15.30
N GLU A 82 -4.53 -8.60 -14.10
CA GLU A 82 -4.72 -7.23 -13.61
C GLU A 82 -3.40 -6.43 -13.62
N ALA A 83 -2.27 -7.07 -13.29
CA ALA A 83 -0.97 -6.43 -13.34
C ALA A 83 -0.54 -6.07 -14.78
N CYS A 84 -0.77 -6.97 -15.75
CA CYS A 84 -0.45 -6.71 -17.15
C CYS A 84 -1.36 -5.64 -17.75
N VAL A 85 -2.67 -5.73 -17.52
CA VAL A 85 -3.65 -4.69 -17.92
C VAL A 85 -3.26 -3.36 -17.30
N GLY A 86 -2.81 -3.35 -16.04
CA GLY A 86 -2.32 -2.15 -15.37
C GLY A 86 -1.16 -1.46 -16.10
N VAL A 87 -0.19 -2.22 -16.61
CA VAL A 87 0.89 -1.66 -17.44
C VAL A 87 0.32 -1.04 -18.72
N LEU A 88 -0.57 -1.72 -19.43
CA LEU A 88 -1.15 -1.19 -20.66
C LEU A 88 -2.03 0.04 -20.43
N THR A 89 -2.85 0.06 -19.38
CA THR A 89 -3.65 1.24 -18.98
C THR A 89 -2.73 2.42 -18.69
N THR A 90 -1.63 2.18 -17.98
CA THR A 90 -0.63 3.21 -17.68
C THR A 90 -0.03 3.79 -18.95
N LEU A 91 0.42 2.94 -19.87
CA LEU A 91 1.02 3.38 -21.13
C LEU A 91 0.01 4.11 -22.03
N ALA A 92 -1.22 3.61 -22.13
CA ALA A 92 -2.27 4.19 -22.97
C ALA A 92 -2.74 5.58 -22.47
N ALA A 93 -2.50 5.87 -21.19
CA ALA A 93 -2.77 7.18 -20.61
C ALA A 93 -1.81 8.28 -21.12
N PHE A 94 -0.65 7.91 -21.67
CA PHE A 94 0.26 8.81 -22.36
C PHE A 94 -0.03 8.78 -23.87
N PRO A 95 -0.61 9.86 -24.46
CA PRO A 95 -0.89 9.91 -25.90
C PRO A 95 0.32 9.61 -26.77
N GLU A 96 1.51 10.01 -26.33
CA GLU A 96 2.81 9.81 -26.98
C GLU A 96 3.15 8.32 -27.18
N LEU A 97 2.63 7.46 -26.30
CA LEU A 97 2.93 6.03 -26.30
C LEU A 97 1.91 5.19 -27.07
N ARG A 98 0.72 5.73 -27.40
CA ARG A 98 -0.35 4.96 -28.05
C ARG A 98 0.09 4.25 -29.34
N PRO A 99 0.87 4.87 -30.25
CA PRO A 99 1.33 4.17 -31.46
C PRO A 99 2.20 2.94 -31.17
N ALA A 100 2.86 2.88 -30.02
CA ALA A 100 3.68 1.73 -29.63
C ALA A 100 2.86 0.57 -29.04
N LEU A 101 1.57 0.78 -28.76
CA LEU A 101 0.66 -0.19 -28.15
C LEU A 101 -0.24 -0.89 -29.17
N ASP A 102 -0.16 -0.53 -30.45
CA ASP A 102 -0.95 -1.15 -31.50
C ASP A 102 -0.54 -2.64 -31.65
N PRO A 103 -1.49 -3.58 -31.63
CA PRO A 103 -1.19 -4.98 -31.75
C PRO A 103 -0.75 -5.35 -33.19
N PRO A 104 0.11 -6.37 -33.35
CA PRO A 104 0.68 -7.20 -32.29
C PRO A 104 1.81 -6.48 -31.54
N LEU A 105 1.80 -6.58 -30.21
CA LEU A 105 2.93 -6.13 -29.39
C LEU A 105 4.15 -7.01 -29.70
N THR A 106 5.30 -6.37 -29.87
CA THR A 106 6.57 -7.07 -30.14
C THR A 106 7.67 -6.56 -29.21
N ALA A 107 8.85 -7.18 -29.26
CA ALA A 107 10.01 -6.65 -28.54
C ALA A 107 10.36 -5.21 -28.98
N ALA A 108 10.10 -4.85 -30.24
CA ALA A 108 10.36 -3.51 -30.77
C ALA A 108 9.44 -2.44 -30.17
N SER A 109 8.25 -2.82 -29.67
CA SER A 109 7.31 -1.91 -29.00
C SER A 109 7.94 -1.22 -27.79
N LEU A 110 8.89 -1.86 -27.09
CA LEU A 110 9.55 -1.27 -25.92
C LEU A 110 10.54 -0.14 -26.26
N VAL A 111 11.04 -0.06 -27.49
CA VAL A 111 12.05 0.94 -27.88
C VAL A 111 11.53 2.37 -27.71
N PRO A 112 10.41 2.77 -28.35
CA PRO A 112 9.87 4.12 -28.16
C PRO A 112 9.37 4.36 -26.73
N ILE A 113 8.87 3.33 -26.05
CA ILE A 113 8.39 3.44 -24.66
C ILE A 113 9.54 3.79 -23.72
N ARG A 114 10.69 3.11 -23.85
CA ARG A 114 11.88 3.42 -23.05
C ARG A 114 12.40 4.82 -23.35
N ALA A 115 12.49 5.19 -24.63
CA ALA A 115 12.94 6.53 -25.02
C ALA A 115 12.07 7.65 -24.42
N PHE A 116 10.76 7.44 -24.30
CA PHE A 116 9.85 8.37 -23.63
C PHE A 116 10.18 8.54 -22.14
N PHE A 117 10.33 7.45 -21.39
CA PHE A 117 10.64 7.53 -19.95
C PHE A 117 12.06 8.02 -19.67
N ASP A 118 13.03 7.64 -20.51
CA ASP A 118 14.43 8.05 -20.38
C ASP A 118 14.60 9.57 -20.60
N ALA A 119 13.71 10.20 -21.38
CA ALA A 119 13.73 11.64 -21.66
C ALA A 119 13.00 12.49 -20.60
N ALA A 120 12.29 11.88 -19.66
CA ALA A 120 11.45 12.60 -18.70
C ALA A 120 12.27 13.19 -17.54
N ASP A 121 11.98 14.43 -17.15
CA ASP A 121 12.43 14.97 -15.88
C ASP A 121 11.66 14.29 -14.72
N PRO A 122 12.32 13.69 -13.72
CA PRO A 122 11.63 12.96 -12.65
C PRO A 122 10.62 13.78 -11.84
N ALA A 123 10.88 15.08 -11.63
CA ALA A 123 10.01 15.93 -10.81
C ALA A 123 8.75 16.37 -11.59
N GLU A 124 8.94 16.78 -12.84
CA GLU A 124 7.83 17.10 -13.75
C GLU A 124 6.97 15.85 -14.02
N HIS A 125 7.62 14.70 -14.22
CA HIS A 125 6.94 13.43 -14.45
C HIS A 125 6.12 12.96 -13.25
N ALA A 126 6.66 13.06 -12.03
CA ALA A 126 5.90 12.78 -10.82
C ALA A 126 4.66 13.66 -10.67
N THR A 127 4.81 14.97 -10.93
CA THR A 127 3.70 15.92 -10.92
C THR A 127 2.63 15.54 -11.94
N ARG A 128 3.06 15.20 -13.18
CA ARG A 128 2.17 14.75 -14.26
C ARG A 128 1.42 13.48 -13.87
N VAL A 129 2.11 12.48 -13.30
CA VAL A 129 1.50 11.20 -12.89
C VAL A 129 0.47 11.38 -11.78
N LEU A 130 0.78 12.18 -10.74
CA LEU A 130 -0.15 12.50 -9.65
C LEU A 130 -1.41 13.18 -10.19
N ALA A 131 -1.25 14.16 -11.08
CA ALA A 131 -2.35 14.87 -11.72
C ALA A 131 -3.20 13.93 -12.59
N MET A 132 -2.58 13.10 -13.42
CA MET A 132 -3.28 12.12 -14.27
C MET A 132 -4.07 11.09 -13.44
N ALA A 133 -3.57 10.70 -12.27
CA ALA A 133 -4.26 9.79 -11.36
C ALA A 133 -5.36 10.47 -10.52
N GLY A 134 -5.44 11.81 -10.54
CA GLY A 134 -6.32 12.59 -9.66
C GLY A 134 -5.98 12.38 -8.19
N VAL A 135 -4.69 12.34 -7.85
CA VAL A 135 -4.18 12.09 -6.48
C VAL A 135 -3.70 13.41 -5.88
N LYS A 136 -4.35 13.83 -4.77
CA LYS A 136 -3.99 15.03 -4.02
C LYS A 136 -2.64 14.90 -3.34
N TYR A 137 -2.44 13.79 -2.63
CA TYR A 137 -1.17 13.40 -2.05
C TYR A 137 -1.12 11.89 -1.80
N VAL A 138 0.10 11.37 -1.69
CA VAL A 138 0.39 9.99 -1.29
C VAL A 138 1.00 9.96 0.11
N VAL A 139 0.81 8.86 0.83
CA VAL A 139 1.54 8.57 2.07
C VAL A 139 2.60 7.51 1.78
N CYS A 140 3.86 7.89 1.92
CA CYS A 140 5.04 7.06 1.73
C CYS A 140 5.29 6.14 2.94
N THR A 141 5.94 5.01 2.71
CA THR A 141 6.36 4.09 3.77
C THR A 141 7.85 4.29 4.06
N ASN A 142 8.17 4.91 5.20
CA ASN A 142 9.54 5.24 5.58
C ASN A 142 10.02 4.33 6.71
N VAL A 143 11.13 3.62 6.51
CA VAL A 143 11.68 2.63 7.44
C VAL A 143 12.86 3.25 8.20
N PRO A 144 12.71 3.62 9.48
CA PRO A 144 13.80 4.24 10.26
C PRO A 144 14.95 3.28 10.56
N PHE A 145 14.74 1.98 10.34
CA PHE A 145 15.71 0.91 10.50
C PHE A 145 16.52 0.62 9.21
N ASP A 146 16.09 1.12 8.04
CA ASP A 146 16.84 0.94 6.78
C ASP A 146 17.90 2.06 6.65
N ALA A 147 19.16 1.67 6.61
CA ALA A 147 20.29 2.59 6.49
C ALA A 147 20.31 3.39 5.18
N ARG A 148 19.59 2.96 4.14
CA ARG A 148 19.47 3.68 2.86
C ARG A 148 18.41 4.78 2.91
N GLU A 149 17.39 4.61 3.76
CA GLU A 149 16.28 5.56 3.92
C GLU A 149 16.55 6.57 5.04
N ALA A 150 17.09 6.10 6.17
CA ALA A 150 17.38 6.92 7.35
C ALA A 150 18.15 8.23 7.08
N PRO A 151 19.23 8.28 6.28
CA PRO A 151 20.00 9.51 6.10
C PRO A 151 19.25 10.61 5.33
N ARG A 152 18.15 10.28 4.65
CA ARG A 152 17.39 11.26 3.86
C ARG A 152 16.50 12.07 4.78
N ASP A 153 16.61 13.39 4.71
CA ASP A 153 15.66 14.29 5.37
C ASP A 153 14.27 14.11 4.75
N ALA A 154 13.23 14.42 5.53
CA ALA A 154 11.88 14.47 5.01
C ALA A 154 11.83 15.52 3.89
N ALA A 155 11.83 15.09 2.64
CA ALA A 155 11.39 15.92 1.53
C ALA A 155 9.86 15.94 1.54
N GLU A 156 9.26 16.35 2.66
CA GLU A 156 7.83 16.46 2.78
C GLU A 156 7.39 17.62 1.88
N THR A 157 7.00 17.27 0.67
CA THR A 157 6.21 18.16 -0.16
C THR A 157 4.74 17.94 0.20
N SER A 158 3.88 18.91 -0.12
CA SER A 158 2.43 18.78 0.10
C SER A 158 1.83 17.51 -0.53
N GLN A 159 2.50 16.90 -1.51
CA GLN A 159 2.07 15.72 -2.25
C GLN A 159 2.68 14.39 -1.76
N PHE A 160 3.76 14.40 -0.98
CA PHE A 160 4.43 13.19 -0.46
C PHE A 160 4.54 13.28 1.06
N ARG A 161 3.51 12.79 1.76
CA ARG A 161 3.50 12.68 3.23
C ARG A 161 4.17 11.39 3.66
N THR A 162 4.63 11.30 4.90
CA THR A 162 5.37 10.13 5.38
C THR A 162 4.59 9.34 6.41
N ALA A 163 4.84 8.03 6.48
CA ALA A 163 4.44 7.17 7.58
C ALA A 163 5.62 6.35 8.05
N LEU A 164 5.68 6.10 9.36
CA LEU A 164 6.83 5.43 9.95
C LEU A 164 6.59 3.92 10.07
N ARG A 165 7.32 3.13 9.28
CA ARG A 165 7.22 1.66 9.28
C ARG A 165 8.02 1.03 10.41
N VAL A 166 7.33 0.27 11.26
CA VAL A 166 7.81 -0.25 12.54
C VAL A 166 7.61 -1.75 12.71
N ASP A 167 7.62 -2.51 11.60
CA ASP A 167 7.48 -3.98 11.59
C ASP A 167 8.34 -4.69 12.64
N ALA A 168 9.55 -4.22 12.90
CA ALA A 168 10.48 -4.83 13.87
C ALA A 168 9.87 -4.94 15.28
N LEU A 169 9.02 -3.98 15.68
CA LEU A 169 8.39 -3.98 17.01
C LEU A 169 7.37 -5.12 17.13
N LEU A 170 6.46 -5.26 16.15
CA LEU A 170 5.46 -6.35 16.16
C LEU A 170 6.08 -7.73 15.95
N LYS A 171 7.23 -7.78 15.28
CA LYS A 171 8.00 -9.01 15.11
C LYS A 171 8.80 -9.41 16.34
N GLY A 172 8.92 -8.56 17.37
CA GLY A 172 9.86 -8.79 18.47
C GLY A 172 11.31 -8.90 17.98
N ASP A 173 11.66 -8.22 16.88
CA ASP A 173 13.00 -8.21 16.29
C ASP A 173 13.89 -7.22 17.04
N TRP A 174 14.26 -7.61 18.27
CA TRP A 174 15.09 -6.77 19.12
C TRP A 174 16.49 -6.56 18.55
N ALA A 175 17.04 -7.52 17.79
CA ALA A 175 18.35 -7.37 17.14
C ALA A 175 18.38 -6.14 16.22
N THR A 176 17.39 -6.00 15.35
CA THR A 176 17.28 -4.85 14.44
C THR A 176 17.08 -3.52 15.19
N ILE A 177 16.26 -3.54 16.24
CA ILE A 177 15.99 -2.36 17.08
C ILE A 177 17.27 -1.96 17.82
N ALA A 178 17.90 -2.88 18.56
CA ALA A 178 19.12 -2.65 19.33
C ALA A 178 20.27 -2.16 18.46
N ALA A 179 20.50 -2.75 17.29
CA ALA A 179 21.50 -2.28 16.33
C ALA A 179 21.26 -0.81 15.92
N SER A 180 19.99 -0.44 15.70
CA SER A 180 19.62 0.94 15.35
C SER A 180 19.79 1.92 16.50
N LEU A 181 19.57 1.47 17.74
CA LEU A 181 19.81 2.23 18.97
C LEU A 181 21.31 2.47 19.19
N ALA A 182 22.11 1.41 19.11
CA ALA A 182 23.56 1.46 19.27
C ALA A 182 24.22 2.40 18.25
N GLN A 183 23.80 2.32 16.97
CA GLN A 183 24.29 3.21 15.92
C GLN A 183 24.06 4.71 16.23
N ARG A 184 23.07 5.03 17.07
CA ARG A 184 22.68 6.40 17.42
C ARG A 184 23.04 6.76 18.87
N GLY A 185 23.83 5.93 19.54
CA GLY A 185 24.24 6.16 20.93
C GLY A 185 23.08 6.14 21.94
N LEU A 186 21.97 5.47 21.62
CA LEU A 186 20.84 5.30 22.53
C LEU A 186 20.99 4.02 23.35
N PRO A 187 20.54 3.99 24.62
CA PRO A 187 20.61 2.78 25.44
C PRO A 187 19.71 1.68 24.87
N GLU A 188 20.20 0.44 24.83
CA GLU A 188 19.47 -0.76 24.38
C GLU A 188 18.40 -1.17 25.41
N THR A 189 17.36 -0.34 25.53
CA THR A 189 16.25 -0.49 26.49
C THR A 189 14.94 -0.07 25.82
N LEU A 190 13.80 -0.43 26.41
CA LEU A 190 12.49 0.03 25.95
C LEU A 190 12.39 1.57 25.95
N ALA A 191 13.01 2.25 26.93
CA ALA A 191 13.08 3.71 26.97
C ALA A 191 13.92 4.28 25.81
N GLY A 192 15.02 3.62 25.44
CA GLY A 192 15.82 3.97 24.26
C GLY A 192 15.03 3.77 22.96
N ALA A 193 14.33 2.65 22.82
CA ALA A 193 13.43 2.38 21.69
C ALA A 193 12.31 3.42 21.57
N ARG A 194 11.72 3.85 22.68
CA ARG A 194 10.73 4.95 22.72
C ARG A 194 11.33 6.27 22.27
N THR A 195 12.53 6.60 22.74
CA THR A 195 13.26 7.82 22.34
C THR A 195 13.56 7.83 20.85
N PHE A 196 14.06 6.72 20.33
CA PHE A 196 14.32 6.52 18.90
C PHE A 196 13.06 6.73 18.08
N LEU A 197 11.97 6.03 18.43
CA LEU A 197 10.75 6.05 17.66
C LEU A 197 10.12 7.45 17.60
N LYS A 198 10.13 8.17 18.74
CA LYS A 198 9.67 9.57 18.80
C LYS A 198 10.51 10.50 17.93
N ALA A 199 11.83 10.35 17.97
CA ALA A 199 12.73 11.19 17.19
C ALA A 199 12.48 11.02 15.68
N TRP A 200 12.32 9.77 15.21
CA TRP A 200 12.05 9.49 13.81
C TRP A 200 10.66 9.91 13.35
N ALA A 201 9.63 9.68 14.17
CA ALA A 201 8.29 10.13 13.86
C ALA A 201 8.23 11.66 13.66
N LYS A 202 8.94 12.42 14.50
CA LYS A 202 9.07 13.88 14.36
C LYS A 202 9.93 14.29 13.16
N ARG A 203 11.08 13.62 12.96
CA ARG A 203 11.99 13.92 11.84
C ARG A 203 11.31 13.74 10.49
N TYR A 204 10.45 12.73 10.36
CA TYR A 204 9.74 12.49 9.11
C TYR A 204 8.42 13.26 8.96
N GLY A 205 7.89 13.87 10.01
CA GLY A 205 6.53 14.44 9.97
C GLY A 205 5.47 13.35 9.78
N ALA A 206 5.67 12.18 10.41
CA ALA A 206 4.86 11.00 10.14
C ALA A 206 3.37 11.23 10.44
N VAL A 207 2.49 10.92 9.47
CA VAL A 207 1.02 11.03 9.66
C VAL A 207 0.43 9.85 10.42
N TYR A 208 1.12 8.71 10.44
CA TYR A 208 0.83 7.55 11.28
C TYR A 208 2.09 6.67 11.46
N LEU A 209 2.07 5.80 12.47
CA LEU A 209 3.01 4.69 12.59
C LEU A 209 2.38 3.46 11.94
N MET A 210 3.16 2.60 11.30
CA MET A 210 2.61 1.42 10.62
C MET A 210 3.42 0.16 10.82
N ALA A 211 2.75 -0.99 10.90
CA ALA A 211 3.42 -2.28 10.86
C ALA A 211 2.64 -3.33 10.08
N SER A 212 3.36 -4.17 9.36
CA SER A 212 2.82 -5.46 8.92
C SER A 212 3.01 -6.50 10.01
N SER A 213 1.93 -7.14 10.43
CA SER A 213 2.00 -8.20 11.44
C SER A 213 2.71 -9.44 10.86
N PRO A 214 3.45 -10.20 11.69
CA PRO A 214 3.81 -11.56 11.31
C PRO A 214 2.56 -12.45 11.24
N ALA A 215 2.67 -13.61 10.59
CA ALA A 215 1.55 -14.54 10.39
C ALA A 215 1.05 -15.16 11.70
N ASP A 216 1.94 -15.29 12.67
CA ASP A 216 1.74 -15.81 14.02
C ASP A 216 1.61 -14.69 15.07
N PHE A 217 1.19 -13.48 14.65
CA PHE A 217 1.07 -12.35 15.55
C PHE A 217 0.11 -12.65 16.71
N ALA A 218 0.62 -12.55 17.93
CA ALA A 218 -0.13 -12.72 19.16
C ALA A 218 -0.01 -11.46 20.03
N TYR A 219 -1.13 -11.06 20.63
CA TYR A 219 -1.24 -9.95 21.56
C TYR A 219 -2.50 -10.19 22.42
N PRO A 220 -2.54 -9.85 23.72
CA PRO A 220 -1.54 -9.15 24.53
C PRO A 220 -0.60 -10.10 25.30
N ARG A 221 -0.46 -11.35 24.86
CA ARG A 221 0.45 -12.32 25.48
C ARG A 221 1.25 -13.04 24.42
N ASP A 222 2.56 -12.95 24.54
CA ASP A 222 3.56 -13.61 23.72
C ASP A 222 4.84 -13.81 24.54
N GLU A 223 5.73 -14.66 24.05
CA GLU A 223 7.04 -14.88 24.65
C GLU A 223 8.13 -14.18 23.83
N PRO A 224 9.21 -13.70 24.47
CA PRO A 224 10.37 -13.20 23.74
C PRO A 224 10.94 -14.24 22.77
N LYS A 225 11.37 -13.78 21.59
CA LYS A 225 12.01 -14.65 20.59
C LYS A 225 13.35 -15.22 21.03
N GLN A 226 14.04 -14.53 21.94
CA GLN A 226 15.31 -14.98 22.52
C GLN A 226 15.37 -14.63 24.02
N PRO A 227 16.08 -15.42 24.84
CA PRO A 227 16.32 -15.07 26.24
C PRO A 227 16.92 -13.68 26.40
N GLY A 228 16.33 -12.86 27.27
CA GLY A 228 16.77 -11.49 27.54
C GLY A 228 16.25 -10.42 26.57
N TRP A 229 15.54 -10.82 25.50
CA TRP A 229 14.85 -9.85 24.63
C TRP A 229 13.51 -9.43 25.25
N PRO A 230 13.00 -8.23 24.93
CA PRO A 230 11.60 -7.91 25.17
C PRO A 230 10.70 -8.74 24.24
N SER A 231 9.49 -9.06 24.70
CA SER A 231 8.45 -9.63 23.83
C SER A 231 7.88 -8.57 22.88
N ALA A 232 7.17 -8.99 21.83
CA ALA A 232 6.46 -8.05 20.97
C ALA A 232 5.35 -7.32 21.74
N THR A 233 4.66 -7.98 22.68
CA THR A 233 3.71 -7.30 23.59
C THR A 233 4.39 -6.19 24.38
N ALA A 234 5.56 -6.43 24.98
CA ALA A 234 6.28 -5.39 25.73
C ALA A 234 6.68 -4.22 24.81
N LEU A 235 7.16 -4.49 23.59
CA LEU A 235 7.45 -3.45 22.60
C LEU A 235 6.19 -2.67 22.20
N VAL A 236 5.04 -3.33 22.11
CA VAL A 236 3.77 -2.65 21.80
C VAL A 236 3.32 -1.77 22.98
N ASP A 237 3.23 -2.34 24.18
CA ASP A 237 2.66 -1.68 25.37
C ASP A 237 3.60 -0.59 25.94
N ASP A 238 4.92 -0.78 25.88
CA ASP A 238 5.89 0.16 26.47
C ASP A 238 6.57 1.08 25.44
N VAL A 239 6.44 0.81 24.14
CA VAL A 239 7.06 1.64 23.10
C VAL A 239 6.02 2.15 22.12
N LEU A 240 5.37 1.29 21.35
CA LEU A 240 4.55 1.70 20.22
C LEU A 240 3.32 2.52 20.66
N VAL A 241 2.53 1.98 21.59
CA VAL A 241 1.31 2.63 22.11
C VAL A 241 1.61 3.94 22.84
N PRO A 242 2.61 4.03 23.74
CA PRO A 242 2.98 5.30 24.36
C PRO A 242 3.39 6.38 23.37
N VAL A 243 4.15 6.02 22.32
CA VAL A 243 4.54 7.00 21.29
C VAL A 243 3.33 7.44 20.46
N ALA A 244 2.47 6.51 20.06
CA ALA A 244 1.22 6.82 19.35
C ALA A 244 0.36 7.80 20.15
N ARG A 245 0.18 7.54 21.45
CA ARG A 245 -0.58 8.39 22.36
C ARG A 245 0.04 9.77 22.52
N GLU A 246 1.34 9.84 22.82
CA GLU A 246 2.03 11.10 23.06
C GLU A 246 2.05 12.01 21.82
N LEU A 247 2.28 11.43 20.65
CA LEU A 247 2.34 12.16 19.38
C LEU A 247 0.98 12.26 18.66
N ARG A 248 -0.08 11.69 19.24
CA ARG A 248 -1.42 11.57 18.64
C ARG A 248 -1.42 10.95 17.25
N LEU A 249 -0.50 10.01 17.02
CA LEU A 249 -0.37 9.28 15.76
C LEU A 249 -1.23 8.01 15.79
N PRO A 250 -2.02 7.72 14.74
CA PRO A 250 -2.63 6.41 14.60
C PRO A 250 -1.59 5.31 14.43
N LEU A 251 -2.01 4.09 14.78
CA LEU A 251 -1.28 2.85 14.51
C LEU A 251 -1.95 2.10 13.35
N ALA A 252 -1.29 2.05 12.20
CA ALA A 252 -1.74 1.34 11.02
C ALA A 252 -1.22 -0.11 10.99
N LEU A 253 -2.13 -1.07 10.92
CA LEU A 253 -1.83 -2.50 10.95
C LEU A 253 -2.22 -3.16 9.63
N LYS A 254 -1.24 -3.83 9.01
CA LYS A 254 -1.44 -4.68 7.84
C LYS A 254 -1.38 -6.14 8.25
N LEU A 255 -2.50 -6.86 8.20
CA LEU A 255 -2.63 -8.21 8.77
C LEU A 255 -2.79 -9.30 7.69
N GLY A 256 -2.14 -10.45 7.89
CA GLY A 256 -2.35 -11.65 7.07
C GLY A 256 -1.27 -11.98 6.03
N ALA A 257 -0.12 -11.32 6.06
CA ALA A 257 1.02 -11.68 5.21
C ALA A 257 1.81 -12.86 5.81
N ARG A 258 2.01 -13.92 5.01
CA ARG A 258 2.95 -15.00 5.32
C ARG A 258 4.25 -14.75 4.58
N ARG A 259 5.30 -14.41 5.33
CA ARG A 259 6.61 -14.10 4.74
C ARG A 259 7.36 -15.35 4.30
N GLY A 260 8.15 -15.23 3.24
CA GLY A 260 9.08 -16.28 2.80
C GLY A 260 8.39 -17.57 2.34
N MET A 261 7.23 -17.46 1.68
CA MET A 261 6.56 -18.60 1.04
C MET A 261 7.40 -19.15 -0.13
N ASN A 262 8.07 -18.27 -0.86
CA ASN A 262 9.08 -18.61 -1.85
C ASN A 262 10.26 -17.61 -1.75
N PRO A 263 11.26 -17.87 -0.90
CA PRO A 263 12.37 -16.95 -0.66
C PRO A 263 13.19 -16.60 -1.90
N ASP A 264 13.17 -17.44 -2.93
CA ASP A 264 13.88 -17.18 -4.18
C ASP A 264 13.34 -15.95 -4.93
N LEU A 265 12.11 -15.50 -4.62
CA LEU A 265 11.48 -14.29 -5.16
C LEU A 265 11.69 -13.04 -4.29
N ASP A 266 12.37 -13.14 -3.15
CA ASP A 266 12.65 -12.01 -2.25
C ASP A 266 13.41 -10.84 -2.92
N PRO A 267 14.32 -11.05 -3.91
CA PRO A 267 15.01 -9.93 -4.55
C PRO A 267 14.10 -8.89 -5.24
N CYS A 268 12.86 -9.24 -5.60
CA CYS A 268 11.85 -8.26 -6.04
C CYS A 268 10.76 -7.99 -4.98
N GLY A 269 10.75 -8.73 -3.87
CA GLY A 269 9.70 -8.69 -2.85
C GLY A 269 8.47 -9.53 -3.20
N GLY A 270 8.62 -10.55 -4.06
CA GLY A 270 7.53 -11.42 -4.52
C GLY A 270 7.39 -12.73 -3.74
N GLY A 271 8.26 -13.00 -2.77
CA GLY A 271 8.34 -14.29 -2.06
C GLY A 271 7.30 -14.51 -0.97
N ASP A 272 6.44 -13.53 -0.71
CA ASP A 272 5.43 -13.62 0.33
C ASP A 272 4.14 -14.27 -0.19
N GLY A 273 3.26 -14.66 0.75
CA GLY A 273 1.92 -15.13 0.46
C GLY A 273 0.91 -14.64 1.49
N VAL A 274 -0.25 -15.28 1.51
CA VAL A 274 -1.40 -14.90 2.34
C VAL A 274 -1.78 -16.00 3.33
N VAL A 275 -2.21 -15.58 4.52
CA VAL A 275 -2.88 -16.41 5.52
C VAL A 275 -4.14 -15.70 6.02
N VAL A 276 -5.10 -16.46 6.52
CA VAL A 276 -6.19 -15.91 7.33
C VAL A 276 -5.59 -15.44 8.64
N ALA A 277 -5.69 -14.15 8.94
CA ALA A 277 -5.19 -13.57 10.18
C ALA A 277 -6.20 -13.80 11.32
N ASP A 278 -5.70 -13.95 12.54
CA ASP A 278 -6.51 -13.81 13.75
C ASP A 278 -6.84 -12.32 13.99
N GLY A 279 -8.12 -12.00 14.13
CA GLY A 279 -8.61 -10.65 14.46
C GLY A 279 -8.46 -10.28 15.93
N GLY A 280 -8.30 -11.26 16.82
CA GLY A 280 -8.20 -11.08 18.28
C GLY A 280 -7.18 -10.03 18.71
N PRO A 281 -5.92 -10.08 18.24
CA PRO A 281 -4.90 -9.08 18.55
C PRO A 281 -5.34 -7.63 18.26
N LEU A 282 -6.05 -7.39 17.15
CA LEU A 282 -6.55 -6.06 16.80
C LEU A 282 -7.68 -5.61 17.73
N VAL A 283 -8.59 -6.54 18.08
CA VAL A 283 -9.68 -6.30 19.05
C VAL A 283 -9.11 -5.91 20.41
N ASP A 284 -8.10 -6.64 20.90
CA ASP A 284 -7.45 -6.37 22.18
C ASP A 284 -6.72 -5.02 22.17
N LEU A 285 -6.01 -4.69 21.08
CA LEU A 285 -5.38 -3.38 20.90
C LEU A 285 -6.39 -2.24 20.99
N CYS A 286 -7.51 -2.33 20.26
CA CYS A 286 -8.55 -1.32 20.25
C CYS A 286 -9.22 -1.18 21.63
N SER A 287 -9.51 -2.31 22.29
CA SER A 287 -10.20 -2.35 23.59
C SER A 287 -9.33 -1.82 24.73
N ARG A 288 -8.04 -2.15 24.73
CA ARG A 288 -7.09 -1.73 25.78
C ARG A 288 -6.63 -0.28 25.61
N ASN A 289 -6.77 0.29 24.41
CA ASN A 289 -6.29 1.63 24.08
C ASN A 289 -7.40 2.47 23.40
N PRO A 290 -8.50 2.78 24.11
CA PRO A 290 -9.64 3.49 23.51
C PRO A 290 -9.31 4.93 23.07
N ASP A 291 -8.21 5.49 23.56
CA ASP A 291 -7.69 6.82 23.23
C ASP A 291 -6.66 6.82 22.09
N VAL A 292 -6.25 5.64 21.61
CA VAL A 292 -5.35 5.47 20.46
C VAL A 292 -6.17 5.06 19.23
N LYS A 293 -5.87 5.69 18.10
CA LYS A 293 -6.49 5.40 16.81
C LYS A 293 -5.76 4.27 16.09
N PHE A 294 -6.51 3.38 15.48
CA PHE A 294 -6.02 2.26 14.69
C PHE A 294 -6.52 2.35 13.25
N LEU A 295 -5.62 2.17 12.30
CA LEU A 295 -5.96 1.94 10.89
C LEU A 295 -5.72 0.46 10.61
N ALA A 296 -6.59 -0.22 9.87
CA ALA A 296 -6.39 -1.63 9.55
C ALA A 296 -6.70 -1.98 8.11
N THR A 297 -5.89 -2.86 7.54
CA THR A 297 -6.18 -3.54 6.28
C THR A 297 -5.76 -5.01 6.37
N PHE A 298 -6.53 -5.88 5.74
CA PHE A 298 -6.36 -7.34 5.81
C PHE A 298 -6.02 -7.88 4.42
N LEU A 299 -5.11 -8.84 4.36
CA LEU A 299 -4.63 -9.43 3.11
C LEU A 299 -5.55 -10.55 2.59
N SER A 300 -6.10 -11.34 3.50
CA SER A 300 -7.00 -12.44 3.15
C SER A 300 -8.38 -11.92 2.80
N ARG A 301 -8.93 -12.42 1.69
CA ARG A 301 -10.33 -12.19 1.30
C ARG A 301 -11.31 -12.65 2.38
N VAL A 302 -10.99 -13.72 3.10
CA VAL A 302 -11.87 -14.32 4.12
C VAL A 302 -12.04 -13.41 5.36
N ASN A 303 -11.02 -12.63 5.73
CA ASN A 303 -11.09 -11.75 6.90
C ASN A 303 -11.93 -10.48 6.65
N GLN A 304 -12.30 -10.16 5.41
CA GLN A 304 -12.81 -8.82 5.08
C GLN A 304 -14.15 -8.51 5.74
N HIS A 305 -15.03 -9.51 5.87
CA HIS A 305 -16.31 -9.35 6.58
C HIS A 305 -16.09 -9.09 8.08
N GLU A 306 -15.28 -9.90 8.73
CA GLU A 306 -14.91 -9.73 10.13
C GLU A 306 -14.28 -8.36 10.38
N ALA A 307 -13.38 -7.91 9.49
CA ALA A 307 -12.76 -6.59 9.56
C ALA A 307 -13.78 -5.45 9.52
N ALA A 308 -14.80 -5.53 8.64
CA ALA A 308 -15.87 -4.56 8.61
C ALA A 308 -16.67 -4.55 9.91
N VAL A 309 -17.04 -5.73 10.44
CA VAL A 309 -17.76 -5.85 11.71
C VAL A 309 -16.94 -5.26 12.86
N MET A 310 -15.63 -5.53 12.94
CA MET A 310 -14.74 -4.94 13.94
C MET A 310 -14.74 -3.41 13.88
N SER A 311 -14.62 -2.82 12.67
CA SER A 311 -14.68 -1.36 12.50
C SER A 311 -16.00 -0.76 12.97
N GLN A 312 -17.11 -1.50 12.86
CA GLN A 312 -18.41 -1.08 13.38
C GLN A 312 -18.45 -1.07 14.92
N LYS A 313 -17.66 -1.92 15.60
CA LYS A 313 -17.66 -2.02 17.07
C LYS A 313 -16.68 -1.07 17.74
N PHE A 314 -15.57 -0.75 17.07
CA PHE A 314 -14.50 0.07 17.63
C PHE A 314 -14.44 1.44 16.97
N ARG A 315 -14.92 2.48 17.68
CA ARG A 315 -14.89 3.88 17.19
C ARG A 315 -13.48 4.42 16.90
N ASN A 316 -12.47 3.78 17.44
CA ASN A 316 -11.05 4.05 17.25
C ASN A 316 -10.40 3.11 16.21
N LEU A 317 -11.18 2.39 15.40
CA LEU A 317 -10.71 1.56 14.30
C LEU A 317 -11.29 2.04 12.97
N HIS A 318 -10.42 2.32 12.01
CA HIS A 318 -10.78 2.67 10.63
C HIS A 318 -10.19 1.65 9.66
N VAL A 319 -11.05 0.92 8.95
CA VAL A 319 -10.61 0.00 7.90
C VAL A 319 -10.39 0.73 6.58
N TYR A 320 -9.34 0.35 5.87
CA TYR A 320 -9.01 0.99 4.60
C TYR A 320 -8.50 0.00 3.55
N GLY A 321 -8.86 0.30 2.30
CA GLY A 321 -8.28 -0.31 1.10
C GLY A 321 -8.52 -1.78 0.86
N CYS A 322 -8.02 -2.24 -0.29
CA CYS A 322 -8.03 -3.62 -0.74
C CYS A 322 -6.57 -4.05 -0.96
N TRP A 323 -5.94 -4.55 0.10
CA TRP A 323 -4.49 -4.72 0.13
C TRP A 323 -4.01 -5.90 -0.73
N TRP A 324 -3.01 -5.62 -1.57
CA TRP A 324 -2.20 -6.59 -2.31
C TRP A 324 -2.99 -7.67 -3.05
N TYR A 325 -3.11 -8.90 -2.54
CA TYR A 325 -3.86 -9.98 -3.21
C TYR A 325 -5.37 -9.69 -3.29
N CYS A 326 -5.89 -8.77 -2.45
CA CYS A 326 -7.25 -8.25 -2.57
C CYS A 326 -7.39 -7.11 -3.61
N ASN A 327 -6.29 -6.62 -4.20
CA ASN A 327 -6.29 -5.54 -5.18
C ASN A 327 -6.56 -6.04 -6.60
N ASN A 328 -7.68 -6.77 -6.76
CA ASN A 328 -8.19 -7.29 -8.02
C ASN A 328 -9.64 -6.82 -8.19
N PRO A 329 -10.09 -6.40 -9.40
CA PRO A 329 -11.40 -5.77 -9.58
C PRO A 329 -12.59 -6.54 -9.00
N SER A 330 -12.59 -7.87 -9.10
CA SER A 330 -13.63 -8.73 -8.53
C SER A 330 -13.69 -8.66 -7.00
N ILE A 331 -12.53 -8.68 -6.34
CA ILE A 331 -12.41 -8.64 -4.89
C ILE A 331 -12.63 -7.22 -4.36
N ILE A 332 -12.14 -6.19 -5.06
CA ILE A 332 -12.41 -4.79 -4.73
C ILE A 332 -13.92 -4.53 -4.73
N GLY A 333 -14.63 -5.04 -5.75
CA GLY A 333 -16.08 -4.88 -5.86
C GLY A 333 -16.83 -5.53 -4.70
N GLU A 334 -16.47 -6.77 -4.35
CA GLU A 334 -17.03 -7.49 -3.21
C GLU A 334 -16.78 -6.76 -1.89
N ILE A 335 -15.53 -6.38 -1.60
CA ILE A 335 -15.15 -5.70 -0.35
C ILE A 335 -15.86 -4.35 -0.24
N THR A 336 -15.91 -3.58 -1.32
CA THR A 336 -16.50 -2.23 -1.30
C THR A 336 -18.00 -2.29 -1.03
N ARG A 337 -18.74 -3.21 -1.68
CA ARG A 337 -20.18 -3.38 -1.46
C ARG A 337 -20.50 -3.77 -0.02
N MET A 338 -19.84 -4.81 0.47
CA MET A 338 -20.02 -5.27 1.85
C MET A 338 -19.69 -4.17 2.87
N ARG A 339 -18.64 -3.37 2.65
CA ARG A 339 -18.32 -2.24 3.53
C ARG A 339 -19.35 -1.11 3.43
N LEU A 340 -19.86 -0.79 2.24
CA LEU A 340 -20.97 0.18 2.09
C LEU A 340 -22.21 -0.27 2.86
N GLU A 341 -22.56 -1.56 2.78
CA GLU A 341 -23.72 -2.14 3.47
C GLU A 341 -23.57 -2.09 5.01
N LEU A 342 -22.36 -2.38 5.53
CA LEU A 342 -22.12 -2.47 6.98
C LEU A 342 -21.72 -1.15 7.65
N LEU A 343 -21.05 -0.26 6.90
CA LEU A 343 -20.34 0.91 7.43
C LEU A 343 -20.81 2.23 6.81
N GLY A 344 -21.68 2.21 5.78
CA GLY A 344 -21.98 3.40 5.00
C GLY A 344 -20.71 3.96 4.37
N THR A 345 -20.42 5.25 4.58
CA THR A 345 -19.21 5.91 4.05
C THR A 345 -18.09 6.07 5.08
N ALA A 346 -18.19 5.42 6.24
CA ALA A 346 -17.22 5.53 7.35
C ALA A 346 -15.99 4.62 7.19
N PHE A 347 -15.45 4.52 5.96
CA PHE A 347 -14.23 3.76 5.65
C PHE A 347 -13.52 4.40 4.45
N THR A 348 -12.27 4.02 4.19
CA THR A 348 -11.56 4.44 2.98
C THR A 348 -11.53 3.30 1.98
N ALA A 349 -12.07 3.51 0.78
CA ALA A 349 -12.34 2.44 -0.16
C ALA A 349 -11.06 1.79 -0.71
N GLN A 350 -10.02 2.59 -0.97
CA GLN A 350 -8.80 2.10 -1.62
C GLN A 350 -7.51 2.73 -1.07
N HIS A 351 -6.39 2.02 -1.24
CA HIS A 351 -5.04 2.56 -1.34
C HIS A 351 -4.32 1.84 -2.49
N SER A 352 -3.26 2.42 -3.06
CA SER A 352 -2.63 1.81 -4.23
C SER A 352 -1.56 0.76 -3.89
N ASP A 353 -0.86 0.95 -2.76
CA ASP A 353 0.34 0.18 -2.38
C ASP A 353 1.45 0.28 -3.46
N CYS A 354 1.43 1.35 -4.26
CA CYS A 354 2.34 1.53 -5.40
C CYS A 354 3.80 1.47 -4.97
N ARG A 355 4.61 0.72 -5.73
CA ARG A 355 6.08 0.68 -5.63
C ARG A 355 6.77 1.39 -6.77
N VAL A 356 6.05 1.62 -7.88
CA VAL A 356 6.54 2.33 -9.06
C VAL A 356 5.55 3.46 -9.35
N LEU A 357 6.06 4.66 -9.59
CA LEU A 357 5.29 5.90 -9.64
C LEU A 357 4.06 5.82 -10.55
N GLU A 358 4.23 5.35 -11.79
CA GLU A 358 3.16 5.33 -12.79
C GLU A 358 2.06 4.32 -12.49
N GLN A 359 2.26 3.42 -11.51
CA GLN A 359 1.21 2.52 -11.05
C GLN A 359 0.01 3.30 -10.49
N LEU A 360 0.22 4.52 -10.00
CA LEU A 360 -0.87 5.39 -9.54
C LEU A 360 -1.96 5.55 -10.61
N ILE A 361 -1.57 5.65 -11.89
CA ILE A 361 -2.49 5.85 -13.01
C ILE A 361 -3.49 4.70 -13.08
N TYR A 362 -3.00 3.46 -13.26
CA TYR A 362 -3.92 2.34 -13.42
C TYR A 362 -4.60 1.93 -12.12
N LYS A 363 -3.89 1.99 -10.98
CA LYS A 363 -4.44 1.59 -9.68
C LYS A 363 -5.67 2.43 -9.34
N TRP A 364 -5.59 3.74 -9.55
CA TRP A 364 -6.71 4.64 -9.31
C TRP A 364 -7.77 4.57 -10.41
N ALA A 365 -7.39 4.51 -11.70
CA ALA A 365 -8.37 4.36 -12.78
C ALA A 365 -9.22 3.09 -12.63
N HIS A 366 -8.59 1.94 -12.34
CA HIS A 366 -9.29 0.67 -12.18
C HIS A 366 -10.15 0.65 -10.91
N SER A 367 -9.62 1.16 -9.79
CA SER A 367 -10.36 1.19 -8.52
C SER A 367 -11.54 2.14 -8.57
N ARG A 368 -11.39 3.35 -9.15
CA ARG A 368 -12.47 4.32 -9.33
C ARG A 368 -13.65 3.71 -10.08
N ARG A 369 -13.40 3.00 -11.17
CA ARG A 369 -14.45 2.29 -11.92
C ARG A 369 -15.25 1.34 -11.03
N VAL A 370 -14.55 0.48 -10.28
CA VAL A 370 -15.19 -0.53 -9.42
C VAL A 370 -15.94 0.12 -8.25
N VAL A 371 -15.36 1.15 -7.62
CA VAL A 371 -15.99 1.91 -6.53
C VAL A 371 -17.23 2.65 -7.02
N ALA A 372 -17.17 3.26 -8.21
CA ALA A 372 -18.31 3.96 -8.80
C ALA A 372 -19.47 3.00 -9.10
N ASP A 373 -19.18 1.79 -9.61
CA ASP A 373 -20.21 0.78 -9.85
C ASP A 373 -20.82 0.28 -8.52
N ALA A 374 -20.01 0.08 -7.48
CA ALA A 374 -20.50 -0.30 -6.15
C ALA A 374 -21.41 0.77 -5.52
N LEU A 375 -21.03 2.04 -5.63
CA LEU A 375 -21.82 3.17 -5.16
C LEU A 375 -23.13 3.32 -5.96
N ALA A 376 -23.07 3.20 -7.28
CA ALA A 376 -24.23 3.37 -8.15
C ALA A 376 -25.34 2.37 -7.76
N ASP A 377 -24.98 1.10 -7.56
CA ASP A 377 -25.94 0.07 -7.18
C ASP A 377 -26.54 0.34 -5.78
N GLN A 378 -25.72 0.78 -4.82
CA GLN A 378 -26.21 1.09 -3.47
C GLN A 378 -27.13 2.31 -3.46
N TYR A 379 -26.82 3.34 -4.25
CA TYR A 379 -27.70 4.49 -4.43
C TYR A 379 -29.00 4.12 -5.14
N GLU A 380 -28.96 3.23 -6.12
CA GLU A 380 -30.17 2.74 -6.77
C GLU A 380 -31.07 2.03 -5.76
N HIS A 381 -30.51 1.18 -4.90
CA HIS A 381 -31.24 0.54 -3.81
C HIS A 381 -31.89 1.59 -2.87
N LEU A 382 -31.13 2.60 -2.47
CA LEU A 382 -31.62 3.68 -1.61
C LEU A 382 -32.76 4.47 -2.27
N VAL A 383 -32.63 4.85 -3.54
CA VAL A 383 -33.65 5.60 -4.28
C VAL A 383 -34.95 4.80 -4.42
N ARG A 384 -34.88 3.47 -4.60
CA ARG A 384 -36.07 2.60 -4.66
C ARG A 384 -36.89 2.61 -3.35
N THR A 385 -36.32 3.05 -2.23
CA THR A 385 -37.06 3.24 -0.96
C THR A 385 -37.90 4.53 -0.94
N GLY A 386 -37.81 5.38 -1.97
CA GLY A 386 -38.40 6.72 -2.01
C GLY A 386 -37.46 7.83 -1.56
N PHE A 387 -36.21 7.51 -1.23
CA PHE A 387 -35.20 8.51 -0.86
C PHE A 387 -34.85 9.40 -2.07
N THR A 388 -34.83 10.72 -1.86
CA THR A 388 -34.42 11.69 -2.89
C THR A 388 -32.92 11.94 -2.81
N LEU A 389 -32.15 11.33 -3.73
CA LEU A 389 -30.71 11.51 -3.81
C LEU A 389 -30.33 12.79 -4.58
N SER A 390 -29.51 13.64 -3.97
CA SER A 390 -28.96 14.84 -4.61
C SER A 390 -27.51 14.62 -5.06
N ARG A 391 -27.07 15.39 -6.07
CA ARG A 391 -25.66 15.40 -6.50
C ARG A 391 -24.70 15.74 -5.34
N ALA A 392 -25.04 16.72 -4.51
CA ALA A 392 -24.23 17.13 -3.37
C ALA A 392 -24.04 16.01 -2.34
N ALA A 393 -25.05 15.15 -2.15
CA ALA A 393 -24.90 13.95 -1.31
C ALA A 393 -23.89 12.97 -1.92
N VAL A 394 -23.98 12.73 -3.24
CA VAL A 394 -23.03 11.87 -3.96
C VAL A 394 -21.60 12.41 -3.86
N GLU A 395 -21.40 13.72 -4.05
CA GLU A 395 -20.09 14.39 -3.95
C GLU A 395 -19.47 14.21 -2.56
N ARG A 396 -20.23 14.51 -1.49
CA ARG A 396 -19.79 14.31 -0.10
C ARG A 396 -19.40 12.86 0.19
N ASP A 397 -20.22 11.92 -0.27
CA ASP A 397 -20.04 10.50 0.04
C ASP A 397 -18.85 9.90 -0.73
N VAL A 398 -18.63 10.35 -1.98
CA VAL A 398 -17.44 10.01 -2.76
C VAL A 398 -16.18 10.60 -2.14
N GLU A 399 -16.20 11.87 -1.73
CA GLU A 399 -15.07 12.52 -1.04
C GLU A 399 -14.69 11.74 0.24
N ALA A 400 -15.69 11.31 1.03
CA ALA A 400 -15.46 10.49 2.20
C ALA A 400 -14.71 9.19 1.86
N LEU A 401 -15.18 8.44 0.85
CA LEU A 401 -14.61 7.13 0.49
C LEU A 401 -13.22 7.23 -0.15
N LEU A 402 -12.93 8.33 -0.86
CA LEU A 402 -11.65 8.58 -1.54
C LEU A 402 -10.62 9.29 -0.66
N GLY A 403 -10.82 9.31 0.66
CA GLY A 403 -9.82 9.80 1.61
C GLY A 403 -10.35 10.72 2.69
N GLY A 404 -11.48 11.38 2.46
CA GLY A 404 -12.09 12.30 3.41
C GLY A 404 -12.43 11.62 4.75
N ALA A 405 -12.90 10.37 4.72
CA ALA A 405 -13.17 9.60 5.94
C ALA A 405 -11.89 9.28 6.72
N TYR A 406 -10.77 9.08 6.02
CA TYR A 406 -9.46 8.92 6.65
C TYR A 406 -9.01 10.22 7.32
N GLU A 407 -9.04 11.36 6.61
CA GLU A 407 -8.66 12.66 7.21
C GLU A 407 -9.59 13.02 8.38
N ALA A 408 -10.90 12.79 8.25
CA ALA A 408 -11.85 12.98 9.34
C ALA A 408 -11.54 12.08 10.54
N PHE A 409 -11.15 10.82 10.32
CA PHE A 409 -10.72 9.92 11.38
C PHE A 409 -9.42 10.38 12.04
N LEU A 410 -8.46 10.88 11.26
CA LEU A 410 -7.23 11.47 11.80
C LEU A 410 -7.48 12.74 12.62
N ALA A 411 -8.51 13.51 12.30
CA ALA A 411 -8.84 14.75 13.00
C ALA A 411 -9.64 14.56 14.31
N LYS A 412 -10.24 13.38 14.53
CA LYS A 412 -10.86 13.01 15.82
C LYS A 412 -9.84 13.02 16.94
#